data_AF-A0A4V3FXN3-F1
#
_entry.id   AF-A0A4V3FXN3-F1
#
_cell.length_a   1.000
_cell.length_b   1.000
_cell.length_c   1.000
_cell.angle_alpha   90.00
_cell.angle_beta   90.00
_cell.angle_gamma   90.00
#
_symmetry.space_group_name_H-M   'P 1'
#
loop_
_entity.id
_entity.type
_entity.pdbx_description
1 polymer ?
#
loop_
_entity_poly.entity_id
_entity_poly.type
_entity_poly.pdbx_seq_one_letter_code
_entity_poly.pdbx_strand_id
1 'polypeptide(L)'
;MARSGINKSDVQSARLALLARGENPSIDAVRIEMGNTGSKSTIHRLMRELDTTESDTPVPQIDAELYSLVARLGARLREQAQAHIEEAKTSLDAEKKALQDTLNAVERRLADLIERHASQTTKLGTQTATLLSTQKALQIEQKENGRLTQAAQDATSRLEDRDAQIRALKGQHLQSHTQCALLQERLHNAQRENDRLQERLTERDQQNRVLELILIKTEVALENLRAEHPATQTAPDS
;
A
#
# COMPACT_ATOMS: atom_id res chain seq x y z
N MET A 1 -112.70 66.12 9.62
CA MET A 1 -111.61 65.34 8.98
C MET A 1 -111.75 63.89 9.41
N ALA A 2 -112.12 63.01 8.49
CA ALA A 2 -112.48 61.63 8.77
C ALA A 2 -111.25 60.82 9.23
N ARG A 3 -111.40 60.08 10.33
CA ARG A 3 -110.38 59.14 10.81
C ARG A 3 -110.38 57.93 9.89
N SER A 4 -109.48 57.90 8.90
CA SER A 4 -109.22 56.71 8.10
C SER A 4 -108.60 55.64 8.99
N GLY A 5 -109.30 54.52 9.18
CA GLY A 5 -108.74 53.33 9.83
C GLY A 5 -107.77 52.62 8.88
N ILE A 6 -106.67 52.10 9.41
CA ILE A 6 -105.66 51.36 8.64
C ILE A 6 -106.13 49.91 8.48
N ASN A 7 -106.02 49.33 7.27
CA ASN A 7 -106.39 47.94 7.01
C ASN A 7 -105.18 46.99 7.10
N LYS A 8 -105.45 45.73 7.47
CA LYS A 8 -104.43 44.66 7.59
C LYS A 8 -103.77 44.32 6.25
N SER A 9 -104.51 44.42 5.14
CA SER A 9 -104.01 44.21 3.77
C SER A 9 -102.92 45.20 3.38
N ASP A 10 -103.05 46.44 3.81
CA ASP A 10 -102.15 47.53 3.42
C ASP A 10 -100.80 47.37 4.15
N VAL A 11 -100.86 46.97 5.42
CA VAL A 11 -99.68 46.58 6.22
C VAL A 11 -98.97 45.36 5.62
N GLN A 12 -99.74 44.36 5.18
CA GLN A 12 -99.17 43.16 4.54
C GLN A 12 -98.49 43.48 3.21
N SER A 13 -99.10 44.34 2.40
CA SER A 13 -98.57 44.72 1.09
C SER A 13 -97.28 45.54 1.22
N ALA A 14 -97.26 46.49 2.17
CA ALA A 14 -96.06 47.26 2.49
C ALA A 14 -94.92 46.38 3.02
N ARG A 15 -95.23 45.39 3.87
CA ARG A 15 -94.25 44.41 4.36
C ARG A 15 -93.64 43.58 3.22
N LEU A 16 -94.47 43.05 2.33
CA LEU A 16 -94.02 42.26 1.19
C LEU A 16 -93.16 43.09 0.22
N ALA A 17 -93.49 44.37 0.02
CA ALA A 17 -92.71 45.28 -0.81
C ALA A 17 -91.33 45.59 -0.22
N LEU A 18 -91.17 45.60 1.11
CA LEU A 18 -89.87 45.74 1.78
C LEU A 18 -89.04 44.46 1.69
N LEU A 19 -89.67 43.31 1.91
CA LEU A 19 -89.01 42.00 1.76
C LEU A 19 -88.54 41.74 0.32
N ALA A 20 -89.34 42.10 -0.67
CA ALA A 20 -88.97 42.01 -2.09
C ALA A 20 -87.78 42.92 -2.45
N ARG A 21 -87.58 44.02 -1.70
CA ARG A 21 -86.42 44.91 -1.80
C ARG A 21 -85.21 44.45 -0.97
N GLY A 22 -85.34 43.35 -0.21
CA GLY A 22 -84.28 42.83 0.66
C GLY A 22 -84.06 43.66 1.94
N GLU A 23 -84.99 44.55 2.28
CA GLU A 23 -84.93 45.37 3.49
C GLU A 23 -85.68 44.70 4.65
N ASN A 24 -85.16 44.84 5.87
CA ASN A 24 -85.80 44.28 7.05
C ASN A 24 -87.10 45.04 7.38
N PRO A 25 -88.27 44.37 7.41
CA PRO A 25 -89.55 45.03 7.68
C PRO A 25 -89.66 45.41 9.15
N SER A 26 -89.19 46.62 9.48
CA SER A 26 -89.39 47.24 10.79
C SER A 26 -90.70 48.05 10.82
N ILE A 27 -91.25 48.28 12.01
CA ILE A 27 -92.53 49.01 12.18
C ILE A 27 -92.46 50.40 11.53
N ASP A 28 -91.32 51.07 11.64
CA ASP A 28 -91.13 52.40 11.07
C ASP A 28 -90.92 52.33 9.55
N ALA A 29 -90.24 51.30 9.03
CA ALA A 29 -90.09 51.09 7.58
C ALA A 29 -91.45 50.82 6.91
N VAL A 30 -92.28 49.97 7.51
CA VAL A 30 -93.64 49.69 7.02
C VAL A 30 -94.52 50.93 7.07
N ARG A 31 -94.38 51.75 8.12
CA ARG A 31 -95.11 53.02 8.23
C ARG A 31 -94.70 54.05 7.18
N ILE A 32 -93.40 54.13 6.86
CA ILE A 32 -92.87 55.00 5.80
C ILE A 32 -93.41 54.54 4.44
N GLU A 33 -93.37 53.25 4.18
CA GLU A 33 -93.87 52.66 2.93
C GLU A 33 -95.38 52.88 2.74
N MET A 34 -96.14 52.91 3.83
CA MET A 34 -97.58 53.24 3.83
C MET A 34 -97.88 54.75 3.82
N GLY A 35 -96.89 55.61 3.60
CA GLY A 35 -97.06 57.06 3.51
C GLY A 35 -97.29 57.76 4.85
N ASN A 36 -96.63 57.30 5.93
CA ASN A 36 -96.76 57.79 7.31
C ASN A 36 -98.17 57.70 7.91
N THR A 37 -99.02 56.84 7.32
CA THR A 37 -100.38 56.61 7.80
C THR A 37 -100.40 55.59 8.92
N GLY A 38 -101.18 55.90 9.96
CA GLY A 38 -101.40 55.00 11.07
C GLY A 38 -100.45 55.14 12.26
N SER A 39 -100.91 54.65 13.42
CA SER A 39 -100.14 54.71 14.65
C SER A 39 -99.17 53.52 14.76
N LYS A 40 -97.97 53.77 15.30
CA LYS A 40 -96.92 52.75 15.47
C LYS A 40 -97.42 51.51 16.24
N SER A 41 -98.33 51.69 17.20
CA SER A 41 -98.94 50.60 17.97
C SER A 41 -99.94 49.77 17.16
N THR A 42 -100.72 50.39 16.26
CA THR A 42 -101.65 49.68 15.37
C THR A 42 -100.90 48.86 14.33
N ILE A 43 -99.85 49.42 13.73
CA ILE A 43 -99.01 48.72 12.75
C ILE A 43 -98.29 47.54 13.41
N HIS A 44 -97.74 47.73 14.62
CA HIS A 44 -97.11 46.65 15.37
C HIS A 44 -98.08 45.50 15.69
N ARG A 45 -99.32 45.81 16.08
CA ARG A 45 -100.35 44.79 16.32
C ARG A 45 -100.67 44.01 15.04
N LEU A 46 -100.90 44.71 13.92
CA LEU A 46 -101.23 44.09 12.64
C LEU A 46 -100.07 43.28 12.07
N MET A 47 -98.81 43.72 12.23
CA MET A 47 -97.64 42.91 11.84
C MET A 47 -97.54 41.63 12.66
N ARG A 48 -97.74 41.72 13.98
CA ARG A 48 -97.73 40.54 14.86
C ARG A 48 -98.83 39.55 14.50
N GLU A 49 -100.00 40.05 14.10
CA GLU A 49 -101.12 39.23 13.59
C GLU A 49 -100.86 38.64 12.18
N LEU A 50 -99.89 39.14 11.43
CA LEU A 50 -99.45 38.58 10.15
C LEU A 50 -98.35 37.51 10.36
N ASP A 51 -97.43 37.74 11.30
CA ASP A 51 -96.41 36.76 11.69
C ASP A 51 -97.02 35.46 12.22
N THR A 52 -98.12 35.56 12.97
CA THR A 52 -98.86 34.40 13.47
C THR A 52 -99.59 33.61 12.39
N THR A 53 -99.85 34.21 11.21
CA THR A 53 -100.52 33.53 10.10
C THR A 53 -99.55 32.91 9.08
N GLU A 54 -98.33 33.44 8.94
CA GLU A 54 -97.31 32.88 8.03
C GLU A 54 -96.60 31.66 8.63
N SER A 55 -96.49 31.59 9.96
CA SER A 55 -95.85 30.48 10.68
C SER A 55 -96.65 29.17 10.67
N ASP A 56 -97.86 29.18 10.09
CA ASP A 56 -98.80 28.05 10.07
C ASP A 56 -99.06 27.51 8.65
N THR A 57 -98.21 27.83 7.67
CA THR A 57 -98.27 27.22 6.33
C THR A 57 -97.62 25.83 6.35
N PRO A 58 -98.39 24.73 6.14
CA PRO A 58 -97.83 23.39 6.13
C PRO A 58 -96.96 23.20 4.88
N VAL A 59 -95.65 23.00 5.07
CA VAL A 59 -94.75 22.57 4.00
C VAL A 59 -95.24 21.21 3.48
N PRO A 60 -95.39 21.01 2.15
CA PRO A 60 -95.90 19.75 1.61
C PRO A 60 -94.94 18.59 1.95
N GLN A 61 -95.50 17.52 2.54
CA GLN A 61 -94.76 16.36 3.07
C GLN A 61 -93.84 15.65 2.05
N ILE A 62 -94.11 15.82 0.75
CA ILE A 62 -93.33 15.23 -0.36
C ILE A 62 -91.91 15.79 -0.41
N ASP A 63 -91.71 17.08 -0.11
CA ASP A 63 -90.38 17.71 -0.13
C ASP A 63 -89.51 17.25 1.04
N ALA A 64 -90.12 17.00 2.21
CA ALA A 64 -89.42 16.52 3.39
C ALA A 64 -88.93 15.07 3.22
N GLU A 65 -89.74 14.19 2.62
CA GLU A 65 -89.34 12.80 2.34
C GLU A 65 -88.23 12.73 1.30
N LEU A 66 -88.33 13.49 0.20
CA LEU A 66 -87.28 13.58 -0.83
C LEU A 66 -85.96 14.11 -0.25
N TYR A 67 -86.03 15.15 0.57
CA TYR A 67 -84.86 15.70 1.26
C TYR A 67 -84.19 14.66 2.16
N SER A 68 -84.99 13.88 2.92
CA SER A 68 -84.46 12.82 3.78
C SER A 68 -83.77 11.69 3.01
N LEU A 69 -84.29 11.32 1.83
CA LEU A 69 -83.73 10.28 0.98
C LEU A 69 -82.41 10.75 0.35
N VAL A 70 -82.38 11.98 -0.16
CA VAL A 70 -81.16 12.60 -0.72
C VAL A 70 -80.10 12.79 0.37
N ALA A 71 -80.49 13.19 1.58
CA ALA A 71 -79.56 13.31 2.71
C ALA A 71 -78.95 11.94 3.09
N ARG A 72 -79.76 10.87 3.12
CA ARG A 72 -79.28 9.50 3.41
C ARG A 72 -78.39 8.95 2.29
N LEU A 73 -78.71 9.24 1.03
CA LEU A 73 -77.87 8.90 -0.12
C LEU A 73 -76.54 9.63 -0.06
N GLY A 74 -76.56 10.93 0.25
CA GLY A 74 -75.36 11.75 0.43
C GLY A 74 -74.48 11.27 1.60
N ALA A 75 -75.09 10.86 2.71
CA ALA A 75 -74.38 10.25 3.83
C ALA A 75 -73.71 8.93 3.43
N ARG A 76 -74.42 8.04 2.73
CA ARG A 76 -73.88 6.77 2.23
C ARG A 76 -72.76 6.96 1.21
N LEU A 77 -72.89 7.93 0.30
CA LEU A 77 -71.84 8.30 -0.65
C LEU A 77 -70.60 8.84 0.05
N ARG A 78 -70.75 9.66 1.09
CA ARG A 78 -69.62 10.14 1.90
C ARG A 78 -68.93 9.00 2.64
N GLU A 79 -69.69 8.06 3.20
CA GLU A 79 -69.14 6.90 3.89
C GLU A 79 -68.37 5.99 2.92
N GLN A 80 -68.91 5.71 1.73
CA GLN A 80 -68.22 4.96 0.68
C GLN A 80 -66.96 5.68 0.18
N ALA A 81 -67.02 6.99 -0.04
CA ALA A 81 -65.87 7.79 -0.42
C ALA A 81 -64.79 7.78 0.67
N GLN A 82 -65.20 7.91 1.94
CA GLN A 82 -64.28 7.84 3.08
C GLN A 82 -63.63 6.46 3.19
N ALA A 83 -64.39 5.38 3.00
CA ALA A 83 -63.85 4.02 3.00
C ALA A 83 -62.79 3.82 1.91
N HIS A 84 -63.05 4.28 0.68
CA HIS A 84 -62.06 4.23 -0.40
C HIS A 84 -60.82 5.09 -0.12
N ILE A 85 -60.99 6.26 0.50
CA ILE A 85 -59.87 7.12 0.90
C ILE A 85 -59.02 6.42 1.97
N GLU A 86 -59.63 5.81 2.98
CA GLU A 86 -58.90 5.09 4.02
C GLU A 86 -58.18 3.86 3.44
N GLU A 87 -58.83 3.10 2.55
CA GLU A 87 -58.18 1.98 1.86
C GLU A 87 -56.96 2.45 1.05
N ALA A 88 -57.11 3.51 0.24
CA ALA A 88 -56.00 4.09 -0.53
C ALA A 88 -54.87 4.65 0.36
N LYS A 89 -55.19 5.24 1.51
CA LYS A 89 -54.17 5.67 2.48
C LYS A 89 -53.43 4.47 3.07
N THR A 90 -54.15 3.41 3.45
CA THR A 90 -53.51 2.22 4.03
C THR A 90 -52.60 1.51 3.03
N SER A 91 -52.99 1.43 1.74
CA SER A 91 -52.12 0.86 0.71
C SER A 91 -50.88 1.71 0.49
N LEU A 92 -51.02 3.03 0.41
CA LEU A 92 -49.92 3.96 0.20
C LEU A 92 -48.96 3.99 1.40
N ASP A 93 -49.47 3.88 2.63
CA ASP A 93 -48.65 3.77 3.84
C ASP A 93 -47.92 2.41 3.90
N ALA A 94 -48.53 1.33 3.41
CA ALA A 94 -47.86 0.04 3.29
C ALA A 94 -46.74 0.06 2.24
N GLU A 95 -46.98 0.68 1.07
CA GLU A 95 -45.96 0.87 0.03
C GLU A 95 -44.81 1.73 0.52
N LYS A 96 -45.09 2.85 1.21
CA LYS A 96 -44.06 3.69 1.82
C LYS A 96 -43.20 2.92 2.82
N LYS A 97 -43.82 2.10 3.68
CA LYS A 97 -43.08 1.26 4.63
C LYS A 97 -42.18 0.25 3.90
N ALA A 98 -42.71 -0.43 2.89
CA ALA A 98 -41.92 -1.37 2.08
C ALA A 98 -40.74 -0.67 1.39
N LEU A 99 -40.95 0.52 0.83
CA LEU A 99 -39.88 1.32 0.23
C LEU A 99 -38.86 1.78 1.29
N GLN A 100 -39.31 2.21 2.47
CA GLN A 100 -38.42 2.58 3.58
C GLN A 100 -37.57 1.40 4.03
N ASP A 101 -38.16 0.20 4.16
CA ASP A 101 -37.47 -1.01 4.58
C ASP A 101 -36.44 -1.47 3.55
N THR A 102 -36.78 -1.39 2.26
CA THR A 102 -35.83 -1.69 1.18
C THR A 102 -34.68 -0.69 1.14
N LEU A 103 -34.96 0.60 1.32
CA LEU A 103 -33.95 1.65 1.40
C LEU A 103 -33.00 1.41 2.58
N ASN A 104 -33.53 1.16 3.77
CA ASN A 104 -32.74 0.82 4.95
C ASN A 104 -31.90 -0.45 4.73
N ALA A 105 -32.44 -1.46 4.05
CA ALA A 105 -31.71 -2.69 3.75
C ALA A 105 -30.55 -2.45 2.75
N VAL A 106 -30.76 -1.60 1.75
CA VAL A 106 -29.72 -1.20 0.78
C VAL A 106 -28.64 -0.36 1.47
N GLU A 107 -29.02 0.59 2.32
CA GLU A 107 -28.08 1.41 3.08
C GLU A 107 -27.19 0.56 3.99
N ARG A 108 -27.76 -0.42 4.70
CA ARG A 108 -26.98 -1.37 5.51
C ARG A 108 -25.99 -2.18 4.66
N ARG A 109 -26.44 -2.70 3.50
CA ARG A 109 -25.56 -3.44 2.58
C ARG A 109 -24.44 -2.55 2.04
N LEU A 110 -24.73 -1.28 1.77
CA LEU A 110 -23.75 -0.31 1.28
C LEU A 110 -22.72 0.01 2.36
N ALA A 111 -23.15 0.20 3.62
CA ALA A 111 -22.26 0.36 4.76
C ALA A 111 -21.33 -0.85 4.95
N ASP A 112 -21.89 -2.07 4.92
CA ASP A 112 -21.10 -3.30 5.01
C ASP A 112 -20.06 -3.43 3.89
N LEU A 113 -20.43 -3.06 2.66
CA LEU A 113 -19.53 -3.08 1.51
C LEU A 113 -18.41 -2.05 1.64
N ILE A 114 -18.72 -0.84 2.13
CA ILE A 114 -17.72 0.20 2.41
C ILE A 114 -16.73 -0.29 3.46
N GLU A 115 -17.21 -0.88 4.56
CA GLU A 115 -16.34 -1.40 5.62
C GLU A 115 -15.44 -2.53 5.10
N ARG A 116 -16.01 -3.48 4.34
CA ARG A 116 -15.23 -4.56 3.71
C ARG A 116 -14.17 -3.98 2.77
N HIS A 117 -14.52 -3.01 1.94
CA HIS A 117 -13.57 -2.37 1.03
C HIS A 117 -12.46 -1.61 1.76
N ALA A 118 -12.78 -0.91 2.86
CA ALA A 118 -11.79 -0.27 3.71
C ALA A 118 -10.85 -1.30 4.37
N SER A 119 -11.40 -2.42 4.86
CA SER A 119 -10.61 -3.52 5.44
C SER A 119 -9.71 -4.20 4.41
N GLN A 120 -10.15 -4.32 3.15
CA GLN A 120 -9.36 -4.89 2.06
C GLN A 120 -8.26 -3.93 1.61
N THR A 121 -8.57 -2.64 1.47
CA THR A 121 -7.60 -1.61 1.13
C THR A 121 -6.48 -1.53 2.17
N THR A 122 -6.82 -1.58 3.47
CA THR A 122 -5.82 -1.61 4.55
C THR A 122 -4.97 -2.88 4.51
N LYS A 123 -5.58 -4.06 4.34
CA LYS A 123 -4.84 -5.34 4.16
C LYS A 123 -3.89 -5.28 2.97
N LEU A 124 -4.35 -4.82 1.81
CA LEU A 124 -3.51 -4.64 0.62
C LEU A 124 -2.37 -3.65 0.87
N GLY A 125 -2.63 -2.55 1.57
CA GLY A 125 -1.61 -1.59 1.98
C GLY A 125 -0.52 -2.23 2.86
N THR A 126 -0.92 -3.01 3.87
CA THR A 126 0.04 -3.72 4.74
C THR A 126 0.84 -4.76 3.97
N GLN A 127 0.20 -5.55 3.10
CA GLN A 127 0.90 -6.54 2.27
C GLN A 127 1.91 -5.86 1.33
N THR A 128 1.52 -4.76 0.69
CA THR A 128 2.40 -4.00 -0.19
C THR A 128 3.61 -3.45 0.57
N ALA A 129 3.40 -2.93 1.78
CA ALA A 129 4.49 -2.47 2.64
C ALA A 129 5.44 -3.61 3.05
N THR A 130 4.90 -4.78 3.42
CA THR A 130 5.72 -5.96 3.74
C THR A 130 6.50 -6.46 2.53
N LEU A 131 5.88 -6.53 1.35
CA LEU A 131 6.53 -6.93 0.12
C LEU A 131 7.69 -5.99 -0.23
N LEU A 132 7.47 -4.68 -0.15
CA LEU A 132 8.52 -3.69 -0.40
C LEU A 132 9.68 -3.81 0.61
N SER A 133 9.37 -4.06 1.89
CA SER A 133 10.38 -4.30 2.91
C SER A 133 11.19 -5.58 2.64
N THR A 134 10.53 -6.68 2.31
CA THR A 134 11.20 -7.95 1.97
C THR A 134 12.03 -7.84 0.70
N GLN A 135 11.56 -7.08 -0.30
CA GLN A 135 12.30 -6.86 -1.54
C GLN A 135 13.56 -6.03 -1.28
N LYS A 136 13.49 -5.00 -0.42
CA LYS A 136 14.66 -4.23 0.01
C LYS A 136 15.66 -5.09 0.77
N ALA A 137 15.18 -5.91 1.71
CA ALA A 137 16.03 -6.84 2.47
C ALA A 137 16.73 -7.83 1.52
N LEU A 138 15.98 -8.43 0.59
CA LEU A 138 16.54 -9.33 -0.42
C LEU A 138 17.60 -8.64 -1.29
N GLN A 139 17.38 -7.39 -1.69
CA GLN A 139 18.35 -6.64 -2.48
C GLN A 139 19.65 -6.37 -1.69
N ILE A 140 19.56 -6.11 -0.39
CA ILE A 140 20.73 -5.95 0.48
C ILE A 140 21.50 -7.27 0.56
N GLU A 141 20.80 -8.37 0.85
CA GLU A 141 21.41 -9.70 0.91
C GLU A 141 22.06 -10.11 -0.42
N GLN A 142 21.44 -9.81 -1.55
CA GLN A 142 22.03 -10.07 -2.88
C GLN A 142 23.33 -9.28 -3.09
N LYS A 143 23.37 -8.01 -2.66
CA LYS A 143 24.60 -7.20 -2.73
C LYS A 143 25.69 -7.75 -1.82
N GLU A 144 25.35 -8.12 -0.60
CA GLU A 144 26.32 -8.73 0.33
C GLU A 144 26.83 -10.08 -0.18
N ASN A 145 25.95 -10.92 -0.74
CA ASN A 145 26.34 -12.19 -1.32
C ASN A 145 27.28 -12.00 -2.53
N GLY A 146 26.98 -11.02 -3.40
CA GLY A 146 27.88 -10.63 -4.48
C GLY A 146 29.24 -10.14 -3.97
N ARG A 147 29.26 -9.29 -2.93
CA ARG A 147 30.49 -8.79 -2.29
C ARG A 147 31.32 -9.93 -1.69
N LEU A 148 30.70 -10.86 -0.98
CA LEU A 148 31.36 -12.02 -0.39
C LEU A 148 31.91 -12.97 -1.47
N THR A 149 31.15 -13.18 -2.55
CA THR A 149 31.60 -14.00 -3.67
C THR A 149 32.84 -13.40 -4.34
N GLN A 150 32.83 -12.08 -4.59
CA GLN A 150 34.02 -11.40 -5.13
C GLN A 150 35.21 -11.50 -4.17
N ALA A 151 35.00 -11.26 -2.87
CA ALA A 151 36.07 -11.37 -1.88
C ALA A 151 36.66 -12.78 -1.81
N ALA A 152 35.84 -13.82 -1.96
CA ALA A 152 36.30 -15.21 -2.02
C ALA A 152 37.12 -15.49 -3.30
N GLN A 153 36.69 -14.96 -4.45
CA GLN A 153 37.45 -15.06 -5.69
C GLN A 153 38.81 -14.34 -5.60
N ASP A 154 38.82 -13.12 -5.06
CA ASP A 154 40.04 -12.34 -4.86
C ASP A 154 41.01 -13.02 -3.85
N ALA A 155 40.47 -13.66 -2.81
CA ALA A 155 41.29 -14.44 -1.88
C ALA A 155 41.88 -15.69 -2.55
N THR A 156 41.09 -16.37 -3.39
CA THR A 156 41.52 -17.57 -4.11
C THR A 156 42.64 -17.23 -5.10
N SER A 157 42.51 -16.17 -5.89
CA SER A 157 43.56 -15.74 -6.82
C SER A 157 44.86 -15.36 -6.10
N ARG A 158 44.76 -14.66 -4.96
CA ARG A 158 45.93 -14.36 -4.12
C ARG A 158 46.59 -15.62 -3.59
N LEU A 159 45.83 -16.66 -3.22
CA LEU A 159 46.39 -17.92 -2.78
C LEU A 159 47.12 -18.63 -3.93
N GLU A 160 46.53 -18.68 -5.11
CA GLU A 160 47.15 -19.27 -6.31
C GLU A 160 48.47 -18.58 -6.67
N ASP A 161 48.51 -17.24 -6.61
CA ASP A 161 49.73 -16.46 -6.83
C ASP A 161 50.82 -16.81 -5.81
N ARG A 162 50.46 -16.94 -4.52
CA ARG A 162 51.41 -17.31 -3.46
C ARG A 162 51.89 -18.74 -3.63
N ASP A 163 51.02 -19.67 -3.99
CA ASP A 163 51.39 -21.05 -4.27
C ASP A 163 52.31 -21.16 -5.50
N ALA A 164 52.10 -20.32 -6.52
CA ALA A 164 53.02 -20.21 -7.65
C ALA A 164 54.39 -19.67 -7.22
N GLN A 165 54.44 -18.62 -6.40
CA GLN A 165 55.68 -18.07 -5.84
C GLN A 165 56.43 -19.10 -4.99
N ILE A 166 55.72 -19.82 -4.11
CA ILE A 166 56.30 -20.88 -3.28
C ILE A 166 56.87 -21.99 -4.15
N ARG A 167 56.17 -22.41 -5.20
CA ARG A 167 56.69 -23.42 -6.16
C ARG A 167 57.95 -22.93 -6.87
N ALA A 168 57.97 -21.67 -7.33
CA ALA A 168 59.13 -21.08 -7.97
C ALA A 168 60.34 -21.03 -7.02
N LEU A 169 60.15 -20.57 -5.77
CA LEU A 169 61.20 -20.53 -4.76
C LEU A 169 61.70 -21.93 -4.40
N LYS A 170 60.80 -22.91 -4.21
CA LYS A 170 61.20 -24.31 -4.00
C LYS A 170 62.03 -24.85 -5.17
N GLY A 171 61.66 -24.52 -6.41
CA GLY A 171 62.42 -24.85 -7.60
C GLY A 171 63.83 -24.23 -7.59
N GLN A 172 63.94 -22.95 -7.29
CA GLN A 172 65.23 -22.24 -7.17
C GLN A 172 66.10 -22.82 -6.04
N HIS A 173 65.52 -23.11 -4.88
CA HIS A 173 66.23 -23.75 -3.77
C HIS A 173 66.77 -25.13 -4.16
N LEU A 174 65.98 -25.95 -4.85
CA LEU A 174 66.43 -27.25 -5.32
C LEU A 174 67.57 -27.10 -6.34
N GLN A 175 67.47 -26.16 -7.28
CA GLN A 175 68.53 -25.87 -8.26
C GLN A 175 69.82 -25.39 -7.58
N SER A 176 69.73 -24.49 -6.60
CA SER A 176 70.89 -24.04 -5.83
C SER A 176 71.51 -25.19 -5.05
N HIS A 177 70.69 -26.05 -4.44
CA HIS A 177 71.18 -27.21 -3.70
C HIS A 177 71.92 -28.21 -4.60
N THR A 178 71.39 -28.53 -5.79
CA THR A 178 72.08 -29.42 -6.75
C THR A 178 73.37 -28.81 -7.27
N GLN A 179 73.41 -27.49 -7.52
CA GLN A 179 74.64 -26.79 -7.87
C GLN A 179 75.69 -26.86 -6.76
N CYS A 180 75.29 -26.63 -5.50
CA CYS A 180 76.20 -26.76 -4.35
C CYS A 180 76.76 -28.18 -4.24
N ALA A 181 75.93 -29.21 -4.39
CA ALA A 181 76.37 -30.60 -4.37
C ALA A 181 77.39 -30.90 -5.49
N LEU A 182 77.13 -30.42 -6.71
CA LEU A 182 78.06 -30.57 -7.83
C LEU A 182 79.40 -29.84 -7.58
N LEU A 183 79.36 -28.63 -7.01
CA LEU A 183 80.57 -27.88 -6.66
C LEU A 183 81.36 -28.58 -5.56
N GLN A 184 80.70 -29.16 -4.55
CA GLN A 184 81.35 -29.96 -3.51
C GLN A 184 82.05 -31.19 -4.09
N GLU A 185 81.40 -31.90 -5.02
CA GLU A 185 82.01 -33.05 -5.70
C GLU A 185 83.22 -32.64 -6.54
N ARG A 186 83.12 -31.54 -7.30
CA ARG A 186 84.25 -30.97 -8.07
C ARG A 186 85.41 -30.57 -7.17
N LEU A 187 85.12 -29.93 -6.03
CA LEU A 187 86.13 -29.54 -5.06
C LEU A 187 86.85 -30.77 -4.48
N HIS A 188 86.10 -31.81 -4.10
CA HIS A 188 86.65 -33.05 -3.58
C HIS A 188 87.52 -33.78 -4.61
N ASN A 189 87.10 -33.80 -5.87
CA ASN A 189 87.91 -34.37 -6.96
C ASN A 189 89.20 -33.57 -7.19
N ALA A 190 89.13 -32.24 -7.20
CA ALA A 190 90.30 -31.39 -7.33
C ALA A 190 91.28 -31.53 -6.15
N GLN A 191 90.78 -31.68 -4.93
CA GLN A 191 91.59 -31.97 -3.73
C GLN A 191 92.34 -33.30 -3.89
N ARG A 192 91.63 -34.38 -4.27
CA ARG A 192 92.24 -35.68 -4.54
C ARG A 192 93.30 -35.65 -5.64
N GLU A 193 93.08 -34.87 -6.70
CA GLU A 193 94.09 -34.68 -7.74
C GLU A 193 95.31 -33.91 -7.23
N ASN A 194 95.10 -32.88 -6.40
CA ASN A 194 96.19 -32.15 -5.78
C ASN A 194 97.03 -33.06 -4.87
N ASP A 195 96.38 -33.85 -4.01
CA ASP A 195 97.04 -34.81 -3.13
C ASP A 195 97.89 -35.81 -3.94
N ARG A 196 97.34 -36.37 -5.03
CA ARG A 196 98.09 -37.26 -5.94
C ARG A 196 99.28 -36.58 -6.60
N LEU A 197 99.16 -35.31 -6.98
CA LEU A 197 100.27 -34.54 -7.56
C LEU A 197 101.34 -34.26 -6.50
N GLN A 198 100.95 -33.93 -5.27
CA GLN A 198 101.86 -33.76 -4.15
C GLN A 198 102.61 -35.06 -3.84
N GLU A 199 101.93 -36.20 -3.76
CA GLU A 199 102.54 -37.52 -3.59
C GLU A 199 103.60 -37.76 -4.69
N ARG A 200 103.24 -37.58 -5.97
CA ARG A 200 104.18 -37.71 -7.08
C ARG A 200 105.38 -36.77 -6.99
N LEU A 201 105.19 -35.52 -6.55
CA LEU A 201 106.29 -34.58 -6.33
C LEU A 201 107.22 -35.08 -5.23
N THR A 202 106.68 -35.53 -4.09
CA THR A 202 107.49 -36.08 -3.00
C THR A 202 108.26 -37.34 -3.43
N GLU A 203 107.65 -38.22 -4.22
CA GLU A 203 108.34 -39.39 -4.79
C GLU A 203 109.47 -38.97 -5.74
N ARG A 204 109.27 -37.97 -6.60
CA ARG A 204 110.32 -37.44 -7.48
C ARG A 204 111.44 -36.77 -6.70
N ASP A 205 111.14 -36.01 -5.64
CA ASP A 205 112.14 -35.39 -4.79
C ASP A 205 112.98 -36.45 -4.06
N GLN A 206 112.35 -37.53 -3.58
CA GLN A 206 113.06 -38.68 -3.02
C GLN A 206 113.96 -39.36 -4.06
N GLN A 207 113.47 -39.59 -5.28
CA GLN A 207 114.27 -40.15 -6.38
C GLN A 207 115.46 -39.25 -6.75
N ASN A 208 115.24 -37.95 -6.87
CA ASN A 208 116.30 -36.97 -7.13
C ASN A 208 117.34 -37.00 -6.01
N ARG A 209 116.93 -37.09 -4.74
CA ARG A 209 117.86 -37.20 -3.61
C ARG A 209 118.71 -38.48 -3.67
N VAL A 210 118.11 -39.60 -4.05
CA VAL A 210 118.83 -40.87 -4.25
C VAL A 210 119.84 -40.73 -5.40
N LEU A 211 119.44 -40.12 -6.52
CA LEU A 211 120.34 -39.87 -7.65
C LEU A 211 121.50 -38.93 -7.28
N GLU A 212 121.24 -37.84 -6.54
CA GLU A 212 122.28 -36.95 -6.00
C GLU A 212 123.29 -37.74 -5.14
N LEU A 213 122.80 -38.61 -4.24
CA LEU A 213 123.66 -39.44 -3.40
C LEU A 213 124.50 -40.43 -4.23
N ILE A 214 123.92 -41.03 -5.27
CA ILE A 214 124.65 -41.91 -6.20
C ILE A 214 125.71 -41.10 -6.93
N LEU A 215 125.37 -39.92 -7.43
CA LEU A 215 126.27 -39.06 -8.19
C LEU A 215 127.47 -38.62 -7.33
N ILE A 216 127.23 -38.16 -6.09
CA ILE A 216 128.29 -37.88 -5.10
C ILE A 216 129.15 -39.13 -4.85
N LYS A 217 128.55 -40.30 -4.65
CA LYS A 217 129.31 -41.55 -4.46
C LYS A 217 130.18 -41.89 -5.68
N THR A 218 129.66 -41.71 -6.89
CA THR A 218 130.42 -41.95 -8.12
C THR A 218 131.53 -40.91 -8.33
N GLU A 219 131.30 -39.64 -7.99
CA GLU A 219 132.33 -38.60 -8.01
C GLU A 219 133.47 -38.94 -7.04
N VAL A 220 133.15 -39.32 -5.80
CA VAL A 220 134.14 -39.77 -4.81
C VAL A 220 134.88 -41.03 -5.31
N ALA A 221 134.18 -41.99 -5.91
CA ALA A 221 134.82 -43.18 -6.47
C ALA A 221 135.77 -42.83 -7.65
N LEU A 222 135.40 -41.88 -8.50
CA LEU A 222 136.25 -41.36 -9.57
C LEU A 222 137.46 -40.59 -9.03
N GLU A 223 137.29 -39.79 -7.97
CA GLU A 223 138.40 -39.13 -7.27
C GLU A 223 139.36 -40.15 -6.66
N ASN A 224 138.84 -41.21 -6.04
CA ASN A 224 139.65 -42.31 -5.51
C ASN A 224 140.41 -43.05 -6.62
N LEU A 225 139.78 -43.34 -7.76
CA LEU A 225 140.45 -43.93 -8.93
C LEU A 225 141.51 -42.99 -9.54
N ARG A 226 141.27 -41.67 -9.55
CA ARG A 226 142.28 -40.66 -9.93
C ARG A 226 143.43 -40.60 -8.92
N ALA A 227 143.17 -40.83 -7.63
CA ALA A 227 144.19 -40.89 -6.58
C ALA A 227 145.00 -42.21 -6.63
N GLU A 228 144.38 -43.32 -7.05
CA GLU A 228 145.04 -44.61 -7.32
C GLU A 228 145.85 -44.62 -8.63
N HIS A 229 145.72 -43.59 -9.48
CA HIS A 229 146.61 -43.34 -10.63
C HIS A 229 147.39 -42.02 -10.45
N PRO A 230 148.42 -41.99 -9.57
CA PRO A 230 149.38 -40.90 -9.61
C PRO A 230 150.19 -41.02 -10.91
N ALA A 231 150.47 -39.86 -11.53
CA ALA A 231 151.26 -39.76 -12.75
C ALA A 231 152.49 -40.70 -12.73
N THR A 232 152.60 -41.59 -13.71
CA THR A 232 153.91 -42.04 -14.19
C THR A 232 154.62 -40.85 -14.81
N GLN A 233 155.46 -40.17 -14.03
CA GLN A 233 156.62 -39.47 -14.58
C GLN A 233 157.84 -40.38 -14.42
N THR A 234 158.41 -40.84 -15.54
CA THR A 234 159.85 -40.79 -15.82
C THR A 234 160.11 -41.17 -17.28
N ALA A 235 160.82 -40.28 -17.99
CA ALA A 235 161.45 -40.48 -19.29
C ALA A 235 162.49 -41.62 -19.29
N PRO A 236 163.08 -41.94 -20.46
CA PRO A 236 164.54 -41.90 -20.49
C PRO A 236 165.12 -41.23 -21.75
N ASP A 237 166.33 -40.71 -21.55
CA ASP A 237 167.24 -40.14 -22.54
C ASP A 237 167.62 -41.12 -23.67
N SER A 238 167.64 -40.60 -24.89
CA SER A 238 168.69 -40.74 -25.92
C SER A 238 168.51 -39.66 -26.98
#